data_AF-A0A7J8I6L8-F1
#
_entry.id   AF-A0A7J8I6L8-F1
#
_cell.length_a   1.000
_cell.length_b   1.000
_cell.length_c   1.000
_cell.angle_alpha   90.00
_cell.angle_beta   90.00
_cell.angle_gamma   90.00
#
_symmetry.space_group_name_H-M   'P 1'
#
loop_
_entity.id
_entity.type
_entity.pdbx_description
1 polymer ?
#
loop_
_entity_poly.entity_id
_entity_poly.type
_entity_poly.pdbx_seq_one_letter_code
_entity_poly.pdbx_strand_id
1 'polypeptide(L)'
;MATTSPVREAEGEILKWEKAKELEEEEAAAARASMREEAPNCSTAVPSPRRKAWNEGPVEVKLELHLLQSRWALWFFKNDRSRAWQDNLHLVTKFDTVEDFWAMYSHIQLASKLSSGCDYALFKDGIEPMWEDARNKRGGRWLVSLAKQQRHIELDRLWLETLLCLIGESFEEYSREVCGAVINIRTKGDKIAVWTREAENQTGVLYIGRVYKERLGLSIKTIIGYQAHADTATKSNTLAKNKFVV
;
A
#
# COMPACT_ATOMS: atom_id res chain seq x y z
N MET A 1 50.84 22.29 6.87
CA MET A 1 49.41 22.57 6.60
C MET A 1 48.63 21.32 7.01
N ALA A 2 47.79 21.44 8.04
CA ALA A 2 47.08 20.30 8.62
C ALA A 2 45.89 19.88 7.73
N THR A 3 45.81 18.60 7.40
CA THR A 3 44.72 17.97 6.64
C THR A 3 43.60 17.57 7.59
N THR A 4 42.44 18.24 7.52
CA THR A 4 41.22 17.85 8.23
C THR A 4 40.51 16.71 7.51
N SER A 5 40.13 15.68 8.27
CA SER A 5 39.57 14.41 7.77
C SER A 5 38.04 14.52 7.55
N PRO A 6 37.48 14.02 6.43
CA PRO A 6 36.07 14.20 6.04
C PRO A 6 35.04 13.52 6.95
N VAL A 7 35.49 12.67 7.88
CA VAL A 7 34.62 12.03 8.90
C VAL A 7 34.14 13.03 9.94
N ARG A 8 34.95 14.06 10.26
CA ARG A 8 34.59 15.06 11.27
C ARG A 8 33.52 16.06 10.81
N GLU A 9 33.38 16.26 9.50
CA GLU A 9 32.31 17.11 8.94
C GLU A 9 30.95 16.38 8.96
N ALA A 10 30.92 15.08 8.68
CA ALA A 10 29.70 14.27 8.73
C ALA A 10 29.15 14.12 10.17
N GLU A 11 30.02 13.94 11.16
CA GLU A 11 29.62 13.91 12.58
C GLU A 11 29.06 15.26 13.07
N GLY A 12 29.61 16.38 12.56
CA GLY A 12 29.13 17.72 12.87
C GLY A 12 27.74 18.03 12.29
N GLU A 13 27.44 17.51 11.10
CA GLU A 13 26.12 17.66 10.45
C GLU A 13 25.03 16.83 11.15
N ILE A 14 25.36 15.62 11.61
CA ILE A 14 24.42 14.76 12.36
C ILE A 14 24.05 15.40 13.70
N LEU A 15 25.03 15.93 14.44
CA LEU A 15 24.78 16.60 15.72
C LEU A 15 23.94 17.87 15.55
N LYS A 16 24.10 18.57 14.42
CA LYS A 16 23.29 19.76 14.08
C LYS A 16 21.84 19.40 13.76
N TRP A 17 21.63 18.26 13.10
CA TRP A 17 20.32 17.70 12.80
C TRP A 17 19.57 17.24 14.06
N GLU A 18 20.24 16.53 14.97
CA GLU A 18 19.64 16.05 16.22
C GLU A 18 19.22 17.21 17.12
N LYS A 19 20.06 18.25 17.21
CA LYS A 19 19.78 19.45 18.00
C LYS A 19 18.64 20.29 17.41
N ALA A 20 18.47 20.28 16.09
CA ALA A 20 17.33 20.94 15.43
C ALA A 20 16.01 20.21 15.72
N LYS A 21 16.04 18.87 15.79
CA LYS A 21 14.88 18.06 16.17
C LYS A 21 14.44 18.24 17.61
N GLU A 22 15.38 18.31 18.55
CA GLU A 22 15.07 18.56 19.97
C GLU A 22 14.40 19.93 20.17
N LEU A 23 14.88 20.97 19.46
CA LEU A 23 14.27 22.31 19.51
C LEU A 23 12.85 22.33 18.92
N GLU A 24 12.60 21.55 17.86
CA GLU A 24 11.28 21.46 17.22
C GLU A 24 10.27 20.70 18.10
N GLU A 25 10.72 19.67 18.83
CA GLU A 25 9.91 18.98 19.84
C GLU A 25 9.61 19.86 21.06
N GLU A 26 10.55 20.69 21.49
CA GLU A 26 10.38 21.61 22.63
C GLU A 26 9.41 22.76 22.28
N GLU A 27 9.50 23.33 21.08
CA GLU A 27 8.51 24.32 20.58
C GLU A 27 7.11 23.71 20.43
N ALA A 28 7.00 22.47 19.93
CA ALA A 28 5.73 21.78 19.81
C ALA A 28 5.10 21.45 21.19
N ALA A 29 5.93 21.13 22.19
CA ALA A 29 5.48 20.92 23.57
C ALA A 29 5.02 22.24 24.23
N ALA A 30 5.73 23.34 24.01
CA ALA A 30 5.37 24.66 24.51
C ALA A 30 4.05 25.17 23.89
N ALA A 31 3.83 24.93 22.60
CA ALA A 31 2.57 25.26 21.92
C ALA A 31 1.37 24.47 22.47
N ARG A 32 1.59 23.19 22.86
CA ARG A 32 0.56 22.35 23.49
C ARG A 32 0.25 22.76 24.93
N ALA A 33 1.24 23.31 25.65
CA ALA A 33 1.05 23.83 27.01
C ALA A 33 0.32 25.18 27.03
N SER A 34 0.48 26.01 26.00
CA SER A 34 -0.13 27.35 25.89
C SER A 34 -1.65 27.33 25.62
N MET A 35 -2.20 26.23 25.08
CA MET A 35 -3.63 26.12 24.74
C MET A 35 -4.53 25.69 25.90
N ARG A 36 -4.10 25.84 27.15
CA ARG A 36 -4.88 25.41 28.32
C ARG A 36 -4.94 26.46 29.43
N GLU A 37 -5.54 27.62 29.15
CA GLU A 37 -6.35 28.39 30.10
C GLU A 37 -6.99 29.62 29.43
N GLU A 38 -8.33 29.69 29.47
CA GLU A 38 -9.17 30.87 29.80
C GLU A 38 -10.57 30.70 29.21
N ALA A 39 -11.53 30.32 30.06
CA ALA A 39 -12.97 30.45 29.78
C ALA A 39 -13.50 31.63 30.63
N PRO A 40 -14.28 32.56 30.05
CA PRO A 40 -14.74 33.73 30.79
C PRO A 40 -15.86 33.37 31.77
N ASN A 41 -15.69 33.84 33.00
CA ASN A 41 -16.64 33.80 34.09
C ASN A 41 -17.83 34.74 33.81
N CYS A 42 -19.05 34.21 33.77
CA CYS A 42 -20.28 35.01 33.88
C CYS A 42 -21.27 34.30 34.80
N SER A 43 -21.38 34.83 36.03
CA SER A 43 -22.36 34.45 37.03
C SER A 43 -23.56 35.39 36.94
N THR A 44 -24.72 34.87 36.52
CA THR A 44 -26.01 35.28 37.10
C THR A 44 -26.93 34.06 37.22
N ALA A 45 -27.49 33.89 38.42
CA ALA A 45 -28.28 32.75 38.85
C ALA A 45 -29.74 32.83 38.40
N VAL A 46 -30.33 31.72 37.93
CA VAL A 46 -31.79 31.50 37.86
C VAL A 46 -32.08 29.99 38.10
N PRO A 47 -33.16 29.60 38.81
CA PRO A 47 -33.32 28.24 39.35
C PRO A 47 -33.79 27.18 38.35
N SER A 48 -33.35 25.96 38.62
CA SER A 48 -33.60 24.70 37.91
C SER A 48 -35.06 24.24 37.80
N PRO A 49 -35.44 23.56 36.70
CA PRO A 49 -36.45 22.51 36.73
C PRO A 49 -35.79 21.12 36.81
N ARG A 50 -36.20 20.33 37.81
CA ARG A 50 -35.82 18.94 38.06
C ARG A 50 -35.60 18.13 36.77
N ARG A 51 -34.35 17.73 36.49
CA ARG A 51 -34.05 16.69 35.51
C ARG A 51 -33.95 15.35 36.22
N LYS A 52 -34.77 14.40 35.78
CA LYS A 52 -34.68 12.99 36.18
C LYS A 52 -33.26 12.49 35.88
N ALA A 53 -32.64 11.86 36.87
CA ALA A 53 -31.35 11.20 36.71
C ALA A 53 -31.49 10.08 35.68
N TRP A 54 -30.90 10.26 34.50
CA TRP A 54 -30.59 9.16 33.60
C TRP A 54 -29.31 8.53 34.12
N ASN A 55 -29.47 7.34 34.70
CA ASN A 55 -28.37 6.52 35.16
C ASN A 55 -27.82 5.76 33.94
N GLU A 56 -27.06 6.45 33.09
CA GLU A 56 -26.34 5.79 32.00
C GLU A 56 -24.95 5.43 32.51
N GLY A 57 -24.76 4.14 32.84
CA GLY A 57 -23.40 3.59 33.01
C GLY A 57 -22.62 3.72 31.70
N PRO A 58 -21.28 3.58 31.71
CA PRO A 58 -20.50 3.66 30.50
C PRO A 58 -20.98 2.58 29.53
N VAL A 59 -21.62 3.00 28.44
CA VAL A 59 -22.00 2.11 27.34
C VAL A 59 -20.69 1.63 26.73
N GLU A 60 -20.36 0.36 26.95
CA GLU A 60 -19.25 -0.30 26.30
C GLU A 60 -19.57 -0.34 24.80
N VAL A 61 -19.02 0.62 24.05
CA VAL A 61 -19.16 0.67 22.60
C VAL A 61 -18.31 -0.46 22.05
N LYS A 62 -18.96 -1.59 21.77
CA LYS A 62 -18.35 -2.69 21.03
C LYS A 62 -18.10 -2.18 19.62
N LEU A 63 -16.83 -1.88 19.31
CA LEU A 63 -16.43 -1.49 17.96
C LEU A 63 -16.67 -2.69 17.04
N GLU A 64 -17.77 -2.67 16.29
CA GLU A 64 -18.03 -3.66 15.25
C GLU A 64 -17.10 -3.37 14.07
N LEU A 65 -16.07 -4.20 13.92
CA LEU A 65 -15.15 -4.15 12.80
C LEU A 65 -15.80 -4.75 11.55
N HIS A 66 -15.46 -4.21 10.38
CA HIS A 66 -15.99 -4.68 9.11
C HIS A 66 -15.05 -5.76 8.53
N LEU A 67 -15.49 -7.02 8.59
CA LEU A 67 -14.72 -8.14 8.06
C LEU A 67 -14.63 -8.11 6.52
N LEU A 68 -13.44 -8.39 6.01
CA LEU A 68 -13.18 -8.64 4.60
C LEU A 68 -13.51 -10.10 4.26
N GLN A 69 -13.85 -10.36 2.99
CA GLN A 69 -14.14 -11.72 2.51
C GLN A 69 -12.90 -12.63 2.54
N SER A 70 -11.73 -12.06 2.29
CA SER A 70 -10.45 -12.76 2.32
C SER A 70 -9.52 -12.09 3.34
N ARG A 71 -8.70 -12.88 4.03
CA ARG A 71 -7.54 -12.35 4.76
C ARG A 71 -6.42 -12.04 3.76
N TRP A 72 -5.73 -10.92 3.97
CA TRP A 72 -4.66 -10.44 3.10
C TRP A 72 -3.34 -10.32 3.85
N ALA A 73 -2.24 -10.43 3.12
CA ALA A 73 -0.88 -10.30 3.59
C ALA A 73 -0.16 -9.24 2.74
N LEU A 74 0.34 -8.19 3.39
CA LEU A 74 1.21 -7.19 2.76
C LEU A 74 2.65 -7.63 2.88
N TRP A 75 3.36 -7.59 1.76
CA TRP A 75 4.78 -7.87 1.64
C TRP A 75 5.52 -6.64 1.13
N PHE A 76 6.76 -6.50 1.58
CA PHE A 76 7.69 -5.49 1.11
C PHE A 76 8.94 -6.18 0.58
N PHE A 77 9.36 -5.78 -0.62
CA PHE A 77 10.61 -6.23 -1.21
C PHE A 77 11.54 -5.04 -1.37
N LYS A 78 12.80 -5.21 -0.97
CA LYS A 78 13.86 -4.22 -1.23
C LYS A 78 15.01 -4.93 -1.91
N ASN A 79 15.32 -4.54 -3.14
CA ASN A 79 16.40 -5.15 -3.90
C ASN A 79 17.77 -4.86 -3.25
N ASP A 80 18.29 -5.81 -2.49
CA ASP A 80 19.67 -5.86 -2.02
C ASP A 80 20.43 -6.89 -2.86
N ARG A 81 21.39 -6.42 -3.64
CA ARG A 81 22.18 -7.25 -4.55
C ARG A 81 23.13 -8.21 -3.83
N SER A 82 23.34 -8.03 -2.53
CA SER A 82 24.19 -8.89 -1.71
C SER A 82 23.47 -10.14 -1.18
N ARG A 83 22.13 -10.16 -1.24
CA ARG A 83 21.29 -11.23 -0.68
C ARG A 83 20.57 -11.99 -1.80
N ALA A 84 20.13 -13.22 -1.50
CA ALA A 84 19.25 -13.93 -2.43
C ALA A 84 17.93 -13.17 -2.58
N TRP A 85 17.26 -13.31 -3.72
CA TRP A 85 16.02 -12.58 -4.00
C TRP A 85 14.95 -12.85 -2.95
N GLN A 86 14.80 -14.11 -2.53
CA GLN A 86 13.80 -14.54 -1.55
C GLN A 86 14.04 -13.87 -0.19
N ASP A 87 15.30 -13.67 0.19
CA ASP A 87 15.67 -13.06 1.47
C ASP A 87 15.32 -11.56 1.54
N ASN A 88 15.15 -10.92 0.38
CA ASN A 88 14.78 -9.51 0.25
C ASN A 88 13.27 -9.28 0.35
N LEU A 89 12.48 -10.35 0.34
CA LEU A 89 11.02 -10.30 0.46
C LEU A 89 10.63 -10.50 1.93
N HIS A 90 9.93 -9.53 2.49
CA HIS A 90 9.55 -9.51 3.88
C HIS A 90 8.04 -9.39 4.04
N LEU A 91 7.44 -10.27 4.83
CA LEU A 91 6.06 -10.11 5.29
C LEU A 91 6.00 -8.92 6.25
N VAL A 92 5.15 -7.94 5.95
CA VAL A 92 4.96 -6.73 6.78
C VAL A 92 3.87 -6.97 7.80
N THR A 93 2.66 -7.31 7.33
CA THR A 93 1.50 -7.54 8.19
C THR A 93 0.44 -8.36 7.47
N LYS A 94 -0.51 -8.90 8.25
CA LYS A 94 -1.72 -9.55 7.75
C LYS A 94 -2.95 -8.91 8.37
N PHE A 95 -4.02 -8.79 7.60
CA PHE A 95 -5.27 -8.18 8.06
C PHE A 95 -6.48 -8.84 7.39
N ASP A 96 -7.61 -8.82 8.06
CA ASP A 96 -8.90 -9.34 7.59
C ASP A 96 -10.07 -8.38 7.89
N THR A 97 -9.79 -7.13 8.29
CA THR A 97 -10.79 -6.09 8.50
C THR A 97 -10.50 -4.85 7.64
N VAL A 98 -11.54 -4.07 7.36
CA VAL A 98 -11.44 -2.79 6.65
C VAL A 98 -10.65 -1.77 7.49
N GLU A 99 -10.86 -1.76 8.79
CA GLU A 99 -10.17 -0.88 9.73
C GLU A 99 -8.67 -1.16 9.75
N ASP A 100 -8.27 -2.44 9.82
CA ASP A 100 -6.86 -2.83 9.78
C ASP A 100 -6.21 -2.52 8.43
N PHE A 101 -6.97 -2.63 7.33
CA PHE A 101 -6.49 -2.20 6.02
C PHE A 101 -6.14 -0.71 6.02
N TRP A 102 -7.04 0.15 6.49
CA TRP A 102 -6.80 1.60 6.51
C TRP A 102 -5.75 2.01 7.54
N ALA A 103 -5.71 1.35 8.70
CA ALA A 103 -4.65 1.51 9.68
C ALA A 103 -3.29 1.16 9.06
N MET A 104 -3.17 0.02 8.38
CA MET A 104 -1.95 -0.34 7.66
C MET A 104 -1.61 0.70 6.57
N TYR A 105 -2.56 1.03 5.69
CA TYR A 105 -2.30 1.89 4.52
C TYR A 105 -1.86 3.31 4.94
N SER A 106 -2.41 3.84 6.03
CA SER A 106 -2.06 5.16 6.57
C SER A 106 -0.68 5.22 7.24
N HIS A 107 -0.15 4.08 7.71
CA HIS A 107 1.13 4.02 8.42
C HIS A 107 2.30 3.55 7.56
N ILE A 108 2.04 3.05 6.35
CA ILE A 108 3.09 2.70 5.39
C ILE A 108 3.47 3.89 4.50
N GLN A 109 4.70 3.87 3.99
CA GLN A 109 5.15 4.86 3.01
C GLN A 109 4.42 4.65 1.67
N LEU A 110 3.92 5.73 1.09
CA LEU A 110 3.31 5.73 -0.25
C LEU A 110 4.29 5.18 -1.31
N ALA A 111 3.74 4.49 -2.31
CA ALA A 111 4.53 3.82 -3.33
C ALA A 111 5.38 4.80 -4.14
N SER A 112 4.87 6.00 -4.44
CA SER A 112 5.60 7.06 -5.14
C SER A 112 6.83 7.59 -4.38
N LYS A 113 6.86 7.41 -3.06
CA LYS A 113 7.95 7.88 -2.18
C LYS A 113 9.01 6.81 -1.93
N LEU A 114 8.79 5.57 -2.36
CA LEU A 114 9.78 4.50 -2.19
C LEU A 114 10.99 4.70 -3.09
N SER A 115 12.14 4.20 -2.65
CA SER A 115 13.34 4.12 -3.48
C SER A 115 13.17 3.14 -4.64
N SER A 116 13.81 3.43 -5.78
CA SER A 116 13.85 2.51 -6.92
C SER A 116 14.46 1.17 -6.52
N GLY A 117 13.81 0.07 -6.92
CA GLY A 117 14.16 -1.28 -6.53
C GLY A 117 13.34 -1.83 -5.36
N CYS A 118 12.43 -1.02 -4.79
CA CYS A 118 11.45 -1.49 -3.83
C CYS A 118 10.14 -1.90 -4.49
N ASP A 119 9.45 -2.87 -3.91
CA ASP A 119 8.13 -3.33 -4.30
C ASP A 119 7.22 -3.49 -3.08
N TYR A 120 5.92 -3.25 -3.27
CA TYR A 120 4.90 -3.78 -2.38
C TYR A 120 4.12 -4.88 -3.10
N ALA A 121 3.66 -5.85 -2.32
CA ALA A 121 2.76 -6.88 -2.81
C ALA A 121 1.67 -7.16 -1.78
N LEU A 122 0.40 -7.13 -2.20
CA LEU A 122 -0.72 -7.54 -1.37
C LEU A 122 -1.30 -8.83 -1.94
N PHE A 123 -1.21 -9.92 -1.19
CA PHE A 123 -1.67 -11.25 -1.62
C PHE A 123 -2.64 -11.83 -0.61
N LYS A 124 -3.56 -12.69 -1.05
CA LYS A 124 -4.41 -13.45 -0.14
C LYS A 124 -3.54 -14.27 0.81
N ASP A 125 -3.98 -14.45 2.05
CA ASP A 125 -3.20 -15.17 3.06
C ASP A 125 -2.91 -16.61 2.60
N GLY A 126 -1.68 -17.06 2.85
CA GLY A 126 -1.16 -18.34 2.38
C GLY A 126 -0.78 -18.38 0.89
N ILE A 127 -0.70 -17.24 0.21
CA ILE A 127 -0.12 -17.11 -1.13
C ILE A 127 1.10 -16.21 -1.07
N GLU A 128 2.27 -16.74 -1.44
CA GLU A 128 3.48 -15.95 -1.52
C GLU A 128 3.55 -15.17 -2.84
N PRO A 129 4.06 -13.93 -2.87
CA PRO A 129 4.13 -13.10 -4.08
C PRO A 129 5.28 -13.51 -5.00
N MET A 130 5.36 -14.80 -5.32
CA MET A 130 6.39 -15.41 -6.16
C MET A 130 5.75 -16.39 -7.15
N TRP A 131 6.41 -16.59 -8.29
CA TRP A 131 5.86 -17.41 -9.39
C TRP A 131 5.99 -18.92 -9.08
N GLU A 132 6.85 -19.28 -8.14
CA GLU A 132 7.07 -20.63 -7.64
C GLU A 132 5.91 -21.13 -6.77
N ASP A 133 5.13 -20.21 -6.17
CA ASP A 133 3.97 -20.55 -5.35
C ASP A 133 2.97 -21.40 -6.16
N ALA A 134 2.44 -22.46 -5.53
CA ALA A 134 1.56 -23.41 -6.19
C ALA A 134 0.31 -22.78 -6.82
N ARG A 135 -0.15 -21.64 -6.28
CA ARG A 135 -1.30 -20.88 -6.79
C ARG A 135 -0.93 -19.88 -7.88
N ASN A 136 0.35 -19.53 -8.03
CA ASN A 136 0.81 -18.59 -9.06
C ASN A 136 1.48 -19.27 -10.25
N LYS A 137 2.05 -20.47 -10.10
CA LYS A 137 2.88 -21.12 -11.14
C LYS A 137 2.19 -21.34 -12.50
N ARG A 138 0.87 -21.56 -12.52
CA ARG A 138 0.07 -21.69 -13.75
C ARG A 138 -0.65 -20.39 -14.14
N GLY A 139 -0.45 -19.36 -13.34
CA GLY A 139 -1.13 -18.09 -13.45
C GLY A 139 -0.44 -17.12 -14.39
N GLY A 140 -0.84 -15.87 -14.22
CA GLY A 140 -0.29 -14.75 -14.95
C GLY A 140 -0.74 -13.44 -14.32
N ARG A 141 -0.43 -12.34 -14.99
CA ARG A 141 -0.71 -11.00 -14.48
C ARG A 141 -1.22 -10.04 -15.53
N TRP A 142 -2.19 -9.22 -15.16
CA TRP A 142 -2.53 -7.99 -15.88
C TRP A 142 -1.53 -6.91 -15.54
N LEU A 143 -0.87 -6.32 -16.54
CA LEU A 143 0.21 -5.36 -16.34
C LEU A 143 -0.19 -3.96 -16.79
N VAL A 144 -0.13 -3.01 -15.86
CA VAL A 144 -0.21 -1.56 -16.11
C VAL A 144 1.20 -0.99 -15.97
N SER A 145 1.71 -0.33 -17.01
CA SER A 145 3.02 0.32 -16.98
C SER A 145 2.86 1.84 -16.96
N LEU A 146 3.58 2.49 -16.07
CA LEU A 146 3.60 3.95 -15.92
C LEU A 146 4.97 4.50 -16.31
N ALA A 147 4.96 5.58 -17.08
CA ALA A 147 6.16 6.36 -17.32
C ALA A 147 6.61 7.06 -16.03
N LYS A 148 7.91 7.33 -15.89
CA LYS A 148 8.50 7.97 -14.71
C LYS A 148 7.79 9.27 -14.33
N GLN A 149 7.36 10.05 -15.31
CA GLN A 149 6.66 11.33 -15.14
C GLN A 149 5.29 11.17 -14.47
N GLN A 150 4.65 10.01 -14.63
CA GLN A 150 3.34 9.72 -14.05
C GLN A 150 3.44 9.29 -12.58
N ARG A 151 4.65 9.04 -12.04
CA ARG A 151 4.85 8.55 -10.66
C ARG A 151 4.18 9.45 -9.62
N HIS A 152 4.39 10.76 -9.74
CA HIS A 152 3.88 11.71 -8.76
C HIS A 152 2.44 12.16 -9.03
N ILE A 153 1.81 11.65 -10.09
CA ILE A 153 0.49 12.07 -10.55
C ILE A 153 -0.52 10.94 -10.34
N GLU A 154 -0.19 9.73 -10.81
CA GLU A 154 -1.14 8.62 -10.94
C GLU A 154 -0.81 7.42 -10.06
N LEU A 155 0.46 7.21 -9.70
CA LEU A 155 0.91 5.92 -9.17
C LEU A 155 0.21 5.54 -7.86
N ASP A 156 0.16 6.44 -6.88
CA ASP A 156 -0.45 6.16 -5.58
C ASP A 156 -1.96 5.95 -5.71
N ARG A 157 -2.62 6.72 -6.57
CA ARG A 157 -4.06 6.58 -6.88
C ARG A 157 -4.33 5.20 -7.49
N LEU A 158 -3.62 4.84 -8.56
CA LEU A 158 -3.80 3.55 -9.23
C LEU A 158 -3.47 2.38 -8.31
N TRP A 159 -2.46 2.53 -7.45
CA TRP A 159 -2.13 1.52 -6.47
C TRP A 159 -3.25 1.34 -5.44
N LEU A 160 -3.75 2.44 -4.86
CA LEU A 160 -4.87 2.39 -3.92
C LEU A 160 -6.12 1.77 -4.57
N GLU A 161 -6.49 2.20 -5.77
CA GLU A 161 -7.62 1.62 -6.51
C GLU A 161 -7.44 0.12 -6.74
N THR A 162 -6.21 -0.32 -7.03
CA THR A 162 -5.90 -1.75 -7.16
C THR A 162 -6.13 -2.48 -5.84
N LEU A 163 -5.64 -1.94 -4.72
CA LEU A 163 -5.84 -2.53 -3.40
C LEU A 163 -7.34 -2.61 -3.04
N LEU A 164 -8.10 -1.56 -3.33
CA LEU A 164 -9.54 -1.51 -3.10
C LEU A 164 -10.29 -2.54 -3.96
N CYS A 165 -9.88 -2.73 -5.22
CA CYS A 165 -10.45 -3.79 -6.07
C CYS A 165 -10.22 -5.20 -5.49
N LEU A 166 -9.06 -5.42 -4.88
CA LEU A 166 -8.69 -6.68 -4.26
C LEU A 166 -9.53 -6.93 -2.99
N ILE A 167 -9.42 -6.06 -1.98
CA ILE A 167 -10.06 -6.28 -0.68
C ILE A 167 -11.59 -6.18 -0.77
N GLY A 168 -12.12 -5.39 -1.71
CA GLY A 168 -13.54 -5.27 -2.00
C GLY A 168 -14.07 -6.34 -2.94
N GLU A 169 -13.25 -7.33 -3.33
CA GLU A 169 -13.60 -8.44 -4.22
C GLU A 169 -14.38 -7.98 -5.48
N SER A 170 -13.91 -6.90 -6.11
CA SER A 170 -14.59 -6.19 -7.21
C SER A 170 -14.71 -6.98 -8.51
N PHE A 171 -14.16 -8.19 -8.58
CA PHE A 171 -14.22 -9.08 -9.75
C PHE A 171 -15.32 -10.13 -9.63
N GLU A 172 -16.26 -9.95 -8.71
CA GLU A 172 -17.45 -10.79 -8.52
C GLU A 172 -17.09 -12.29 -8.42
N GLU A 173 -17.69 -13.12 -9.26
CA GLU A 173 -17.46 -14.57 -9.30
C GLU A 173 -16.00 -14.95 -9.59
N TYR A 174 -15.23 -14.07 -10.24
CA TYR A 174 -13.82 -14.30 -10.57
C TYR A 174 -12.85 -13.78 -9.51
N SER A 175 -13.31 -13.16 -8.41
CA SER A 175 -12.41 -12.70 -7.35
C SER A 175 -11.66 -13.85 -6.64
N ARG A 176 -12.19 -15.08 -6.72
CA ARG A 176 -11.49 -16.31 -6.30
C ARG A 176 -10.25 -16.65 -7.15
N GLU A 177 -10.21 -16.19 -8.40
CA GLU A 177 -9.09 -16.40 -9.32
C GLU A 177 -7.95 -15.40 -9.06
N VAL A 178 -8.20 -14.31 -8.34
CA VAL A 178 -7.19 -13.30 -7.99
C VAL A 178 -6.35 -13.80 -6.82
N CYS A 179 -5.03 -13.83 -7.03
CA CYS A 179 -4.06 -14.17 -5.99
C CYS A 179 -3.64 -12.94 -5.19
N GLY A 180 -3.42 -11.82 -5.86
CA GLY A 180 -2.87 -10.61 -5.27
C GLY A 180 -2.47 -9.57 -6.30
N ALA A 181 -1.78 -8.53 -5.85
CA ALA A 181 -1.25 -7.48 -6.70
C ALA A 181 0.16 -7.07 -6.26
N VAL A 182 0.95 -6.60 -7.22
CA VAL A 182 2.33 -6.13 -7.01
C VAL A 182 2.48 -4.75 -7.64
N ILE A 183 3.14 -3.85 -6.93
CA ILE A 183 3.65 -2.58 -7.47
C ILE A 183 5.17 -2.60 -7.47
N ASN A 184 5.77 -2.30 -8.62
CA ASN A 184 7.21 -2.25 -8.81
C ASN A 184 7.71 -0.84 -9.05
N ILE A 185 8.59 -0.35 -8.18
CA ILE A 185 9.19 0.98 -8.32
C ILE A 185 10.54 0.85 -9.01
N ARG A 186 10.67 1.40 -10.22
CA ARG A 186 11.91 1.25 -11.02
C ARG A 186 12.32 2.57 -11.68
N THR A 187 13.61 2.73 -11.98
CA THR A 187 14.13 3.97 -12.58
C THR A 187 13.54 4.27 -13.96
N LYS A 188 13.25 3.24 -14.76
CA LYS A 188 12.75 3.38 -16.15
C LYS A 188 11.24 3.62 -16.23
N GLY A 189 10.51 3.37 -15.16
CA GLY A 189 9.05 3.40 -15.15
C GLY A 189 8.50 2.34 -14.20
N ASP A 190 7.33 2.62 -13.65
CA ASP A 190 6.71 1.81 -12.61
C ASP A 190 5.72 0.82 -13.22
N LYS A 191 5.45 -0.25 -12.50
CA LYS A 191 4.51 -1.27 -12.94
C LYS A 191 3.56 -1.63 -11.82
N ILE A 192 2.28 -1.74 -12.14
CA ILE A 192 1.27 -2.30 -11.24
C ILE A 192 0.74 -3.55 -11.92
N ALA A 193 0.62 -4.64 -11.18
CA ALA A 193 0.15 -5.90 -11.73
C ALA A 193 -0.81 -6.63 -10.80
N VAL A 194 -1.95 -7.09 -11.33
CA VAL A 194 -2.87 -8.00 -10.65
C VAL A 194 -2.60 -9.42 -11.11
N TRP A 195 -2.35 -10.32 -10.18
CA TRP A 195 -1.98 -11.72 -10.42
C TRP A 195 -3.20 -12.62 -10.29
N THR A 196 -3.35 -13.55 -11.23
CA THR A 196 -4.43 -14.54 -11.23
C THR A 196 -3.87 -15.94 -11.26
N ARG A 197 -4.65 -16.90 -10.75
CA ARG A 197 -4.24 -18.29 -10.51
C ARG A 197 -4.02 -19.14 -11.76
N GLU A 198 -4.86 -18.95 -12.77
CA GLU A 198 -4.92 -19.81 -13.96
C GLU A 198 -4.93 -18.96 -15.23
N ALA A 199 -3.83 -18.98 -15.98
CA ALA A 199 -3.67 -18.20 -17.20
C ALA A 199 -4.52 -18.74 -18.36
N GLU A 200 -4.90 -20.02 -18.31
CA GLU A 200 -5.71 -20.66 -19.36
C GLU A 200 -7.22 -20.41 -19.18
N ASN A 201 -7.66 -19.89 -18.02
CA ASN A 201 -9.04 -19.46 -17.81
C ASN A 201 -9.33 -18.14 -18.54
N GLN A 202 -9.42 -18.20 -19.87
CA GLN A 202 -9.58 -17.02 -20.72
C GLN A 202 -10.79 -16.15 -20.31
N THR A 203 -11.93 -16.77 -20.00
CA THR A 203 -13.15 -16.03 -19.62
C THR A 203 -12.91 -15.20 -18.36
N GLY A 204 -12.39 -15.83 -17.30
CA GLY A 204 -12.12 -15.13 -16.04
C GLY A 204 -11.01 -14.09 -16.16
N VAL A 205 -9.93 -14.41 -16.88
CA VAL A 205 -8.82 -13.48 -17.10
C VAL A 205 -9.28 -12.23 -17.86
N LEU A 206 -10.04 -12.39 -18.95
CA LEU A 206 -10.57 -11.25 -19.71
C LEU A 206 -11.58 -10.43 -18.91
N TYR A 207 -12.45 -11.08 -18.14
CA TYR A 207 -13.40 -10.38 -17.27
C TYR A 207 -12.66 -9.51 -16.24
N ILE A 208 -11.72 -10.11 -15.49
CA ILE A 208 -10.88 -9.40 -14.51
C ILE A 208 -10.18 -8.21 -15.18
N GLY A 209 -9.61 -8.41 -16.37
CA GLY A 209 -8.91 -7.35 -17.09
C GLY A 209 -9.80 -6.16 -17.44
N ARG A 210 -11.02 -6.42 -17.93
CA ARG A 210 -11.98 -5.37 -18.31
C ARG A 210 -12.42 -4.56 -17.09
N VAL A 211 -12.85 -5.26 -16.03
CA VAL A 211 -13.24 -4.62 -14.77
C VAL A 211 -12.07 -3.82 -14.21
N TYR A 212 -10.87 -4.41 -14.17
CA TYR A 212 -9.69 -3.71 -13.67
C TYR A 212 -9.37 -2.43 -14.45
N LYS A 213 -9.40 -2.49 -15.79
CA LYS A 213 -9.19 -1.32 -16.66
C LYS A 213 -10.22 -0.22 -16.39
N GLU A 214 -11.48 -0.59 -16.22
CA GLU A 214 -12.58 0.32 -15.90
C GLU A 214 -12.41 0.95 -14.52
N ARG A 215 -12.15 0.15 -13.48
CA ARG A 215 -11.98 0.62 -12.10
C ARG A 215 -10.81 1.59 -11.94
N LEU A 216 -9.72 1.36 -12.68
CA LEU A 216 -8.59 2.29 -12.70
C LEU A 216 -8.87 3.61 -13.44
N GLY A 217 -9.99 3.71 -14.15
CA GLY A 217 -10.35 4.88 -14.96
C GLY A 217 -9.41 5.07 -16.15
N LEU A 218 -8.84 3.99 -16.69
CA LEU A 218 -7.91 4.10 -17.81
C LEU A 218 -8.68 4.46 -19.09
N SER A 219 -8.06 5.29 -19.94
CA SER A 219 -8.62 5.63 -21.24
C SER A 219 -8.94 4.37 -22.05
N ILE A 220 -10.01 4.41 -22.85
CA ILE A 220 -10.37 3.34 -23.80
C ILE A 220 -9.20 3.02 -24.73
N LYS A 221 -8.39 4.01 -25.09
CA LYS A 221 -7.20 3.88 -25.94
C LYS A 221 -6.03 3.17 -25.26
N THR A 222 -6.00 3.15 -23.93
CA THR A 222 -4.93 2.48 -23.17
C THR A 222 -5.17 0.98 -23.20
N ILE A 223 -4.27 0.25 -23.84
CA ILE A 223 -4.30 -1.21 -23.87
C ILE A 223 -3.45 -1.74 -22.72
N ILE A 224 -4.04 -2.59 -21.88
CA ILE A 224 -3.28 -3.34 -20.87
C ILE A 224 -3.11 -4.79 -21.35
N GLY A 225 -2.03 -5.42 -20.93
CA GLY A 225 -1.65 -6.77 -21.39
C GLY A 225 -1.61 -7.77 -20.27
N TYR A 226 -2.08 -8.99 -20.54
CA TYR A 226 -1.95 -10.13 -19.64
C TYR A 226 -0.77 -11.01 -20.04
N GLN A 227 0.09 -11.32 -19.07
CA GLN A 227 1.31 -12.11 -19.28
C GLN A 227 1.28 -13.34 -18.39
N ALA A 228 1.43 -14.53 -18.97
CA ALA A 228 1.59 -15.76 -18.21
C ALA A 228 2.92 -15.76 -17.44
N HIS A 229 2.94 -16.31 -16.23
CA HIS A 229 4.15 -16.35 -15.42
C HIS A 229 5.23 -17.23 -16.05
N ALA A 230 4.85 -18.38 -16.62
CA ALA A 230 5.76 -19.28 -17.33
C ALA A 230 6.52 -18.61 -18.49
N ASP A 231 5.86 -17.74 -19.25
CA ASP A 231 6.47 -16.99 -20.35
C ASP A 231 7.41 -15.88 -19.88
N THR A 232 7.16 -15.35 -18.68
CA THR A 232 7.95 -14.28 -18.09
C THR A 232 9.21 -14.83 -17.41
N ALA A 233 9.09 -15.97 -16.72
CA ALA A 233 10.20 -16.61 -16.01
C ALA A 233 11.32 -17.08 -16.97
N THR A 234 10.96 -17.50 -18.17
CA THR A 234 11.91 -18.04 -19.17
C THR A 234 12.64 -16.95 -19.97
N LYS A 235 12.22 -15.67 -19.89
CA LYS A 235 12.75 -14.59 -20.73
C LYS A 235 13.43 -13.51 -19.89
N SER A 236 14.76 -13.56 -19.81
CA SER A 236 15.57 -12.56 -19.08
C SER A 236 15.80 -11.25 -19.84
N ASN A 237 15.61 -11.21 -21.17
CA ASN A 237 16.00 -10.06 -22.01
C ASN A 237 14.99 -9.63 -23.09
N THR A 238 13.86 -10.33 -23.26
CA THR A 238 12.80 -9.95 -24.22
C THR A 238 11.50 -9.67 -23.49
N LEU A 239 10.76 -8.65 -23.93
CA LEU A 239 9.45 -8.34 -23.36
C LEU A 239 8.54 -9.58 -23.51
N ALA A 240 8.02 -10.09 -22.40
CA ALA A 240 7.10 -11.22 -22.43
C ALA A 240 5.92 -10.89 -23.36
N LYS A 241 5.53 -11.84 -24.22
CA LYS A 241 4.39 -11.66 -25.12
C LYS A 241 3.11 -11.64 -24.27
N ASN A 242 2.19 -10.75 -24.62
CA ASN A 242 0.87 -10.74 -24.00
C ASN A 242 0.06 -11.91 -24.55
N LYS A 243 -0.53 -12.70 -23.65
CA LYS A 243 -1.48 -13.76 -23.99
C LYS A 243 -2.86 -13.16 -24.31
N PHE A 244 -3.26 -12.14 -23.55
CA PHE A 244 -4.50 -11.39 -23.76
C PHE A 244 -4.26 -9.89 -23.66
N VAL A 245 -5.17 -9.10 -24.23
CA VAL A 245 -5.18 -7.63 -24.15
C VAL A 245 -6.61 -7.13 -23.96
N VAL A 246 -6.78 -6.03 -23.23
CA VAL A 246 -8.08 -5.34 -23.02
C VAL A 246 -7.92 -3.82 -23.03
#